data_AF-A0A800KTX8-F1
#
_entry.id   AF-A0A800KTX8-F1
#
_cell.length_a   1.000
_cell.length_b   1.000
_cell.length_c   1.000
_cell.angle_alpha   90.00
_cell.angle_beta   90.00
_cell.angle_gamma   90.00
#
_symmetry.space_group_name_H-M   'P 1'
#
loop_
_entity.id
_entity.type
_entity.pdbx_description
1 polymer ?
#
loop_
_entity_poly.entity_id
_entity_poly.type
_entity_poly.pdbx_seq_one_letter_code
_entity_poly.pdbx_strand_id
1 'polypeptide(L)'
;MKIKTKLIVGSLFIALVPVIIITGIFGWQATESSNKTLRSLAIEHLVSVRENKKARIEHYFTQINHQILALANDRMIIDAMTDFKDAVKVLESESDSFNVPVMKNQLDRYYSGAFSTEYRKRNRNKTVATSGLLDQLDTVAAYLQYFYIQNNSYPLGRKNGLNTAEDDSLYSKFHHLYHPHINDFLEKFGFYDVFLLDPDSGRVVYS
;
A
#
# COMPACT_ATOMS: atom_id res chain seq x y z
N MET A 1 -54.22 27.03 -65.25
CA MET A 1 -54.53 25.96 -64.27
C MET A 1 -56.03 25.95 -63.98
N LYS A 2 -56.70 24.78 -63.97
CA LYS A 2 -58.12 24.66 -63.59
C LYS A 2 -58.29 24.97 -62.09
N ILE A 3 -59.40 25.62 -61.69
CA ILE A 3 -59.74 26.01 -60.31
C ILE A 3 -59.54 24.86 -59.30
N LYS A 4 -59.96 23.64 -59.67
CA LYS A 4 -59.79 22.41 -58.90
C LYS A 4 -58.34 22.18 -58.45
N THR A 5 -57.37 22.41 -59.34
CA THR A 5 -55.93 22.23 -59.06
C THR A 5 -55.41 23.25 -58.06
N LYS A 6 -55.86 24.51 -58.14
CA LYS A 6 -55.45 25.57 -57.21
C LYS A 6 -55.97 25.30 -55.79
N LEU A 7 -57.21 24.83 -55.67
CA LEU A 7 -57.81 24.45 -54.39
C LEU A 7 -57.07 23.27 -53.74
N ILE A 8 -56.74 22.23 -54.51
CA ILE A 8 -56.00 21.06 -54.01
C ILE A 8 -54.57 21.44 -53.56
N VAL A 9 -53.85 22.24 -54.35
CA VAL A 9 -52.49 22.67 -53.98
C VAL A 9 -52.50 23.57 -52.75
N GLY A 10 -53.48 24.49 -52.64
CA GLY A 10 -53.62 25.37 -51.48
C GLY A 10 -53.93 24.61 -50.19
N SER A 11 -54.87 23.66 -50.23
CA SER A 11 -55.18 22.82 -49.05
C SER A 11 -54.02 21.92 -48.65
N LEU A 12 -53.27 21.39 -49.63
CA LEU A 12 -52.07 20.60 -49.39
C LEU A 12 -50.97 21.42 -48.69
N PHE A 13 -50.72 22.65 -49.13
CA PHE A 13 -49.76 23.56 -48.50
C PHE A 13 -50.15 23.91 -47.06
N ILE A 14 -51.42 24.22 -46.82
CA ILE A 14 -51.94 24.52 -45.49
C ILE A 14 -51.81 23.31 -44.55
N ALA A 15 -51.91 22.08 -45.05
CA ALA A 15 -51.73 20.89 -44.24
C ALA A 15 -50.25 20.54 -43.99
N LEU A 16 -49.38 20.60 -45.01
CA LEU A 16 -48.00 20.12 -44.91
C LEU A 16 -47.04 21.07 -44.21
N VAL A 17 -47.14 22.38 -44.48
CA VAL A 17 -46.17 23.35 -43.93
C VAL A 17 -46.21 23.40 -42.40
N PRO A 18 -47.38 23.50 -41.74
CA PRO A 18 -47.44 23.49 -40.28
C PRO A 18 -46.91 22.17 -39.69
N VAL A 19 -47.22 21.03 -40.32
CA VAL A 19 -46.73 19.72 -39.86
C VAL A 19 -45.20 19.68 -39.88
N ILE A 20 -44.56 20.10 -40.97
CA ILE A 20 -43.09 20.10 -41.08
C ILE A 20 -42.46 21.02 -40.02
N ILE A 21 -43.01 22.22 -39.83
CA ILE A 21 -42.52 23.18 -38.83
C ILE A 21 -42.65 22.60 -37.42
N ILE A 22 -43.83 22.06 -37.09
CA ILE A 22 -44.11 21.48 -35.78
C ILE A 22 -43.20 20.28 -35.51
N THR A 23 -43.02 19.37 -36.48
CA THR A 23 -42.12 18.23 -36.36
C THR A 23 -40.66 18.66 -36.18
N GLY A 24 -40.22 19.71 -36.88
CA GLY A 24 -38.87 20.26 -36.72
C GLY A 24 -38.62 20.83 -35.32
N ILE A 25 -39.56 21.64 -34.80
CA ILE A 25 -39.47 22.22 -33.45
C ILE A 25 -39.51 21.12 -32.38
N PHE A 26 -40.45 20.18 -32.48
CA PHE A 26 -40.53 19.06 -31.54
C PHE A 26 -39.30 18.17 -31.60
N GLY A 27 -38.78 17.85 -32.80
CA GLY A 27 -37.57 17.07 -32.97
C GLY A 27 -36.36 17.74 -32.33
N TRP A 28 -36.19 19.06 -32.53
CA TRP A 28 -35.11 19.81 -31.90
C TRP A 28 -35.26 19.85 -30.38
N GLN A 29 -36.46 20.18 -29.87
CA GLN A 29 -36.71 20.25 -28.42
C GLN A 29 -36.53 18.88 -27.76
N ALA A 30 -36.98 17.80 -28.41
CA ALA A 30 -36.81 16.43 -27.93
C ALA A 30 -35.34 16.02 -27.89
N THR A 31 -34.56 16.35 -28.92
CA THR A 31 -33.12 16.04 -28.98
C THR A 31 -32.35 16.81 -27.91
N GLU A 32 -32.62 18.10 -27.76
CA GLU A 32 -31.99 18.96 -26.74
C GLU A 32 -32.33 18.50 -25.32
N SER A 33 -33.60 18.17 -25.08
CA SER A 33 -34.06 17.60 -23.80
C SER A 33 -33.37 16.26 -23.51
N SER A 34 -33.33 15.36 -24.50
CA SER A 34 -32.69 14.04 -24.36
C SER A 34 -31.21 14.16 -24.06
N ASN A 35 -30.48 15.03 -24.76
CA ASN A 35 -29.06 15.26 -24.52
C ASN A 35 -28.81 15.81 -23.11
N LYS A 36 -29.65 16.73 -22.63
CA LYS A 36 -29.57 17.24 -21.25
C LYS A 36 -29.82 16.14 -20.23
N THR A 37 -30.86 15.33 -20.41
CA THR A 37 -31.19 14.22 -19.51
C THR A 37 -30.08 13.16 -19.51
N LEU A 38 -29.59 12.72 -20.67
CA LEU A 38 -28.49 11.75 -20.78
C LEU A 38 -27.21 12.29 -20.12
N ARG A 39 -26.92 13.58 -20.30
CA ARG A 39 -25.78 14.22 -19.64
C ARG A 39 -25.95 14.24 -18.12
N SER A 40 -27.13 14.58 -17.60
CA SER A 40 -27.41 14.54 -16.16
C SER A 40 -27.23 13.13 -15.60
N LEU A 41 -27.82 12.13 -16.26
CA LEU A 41 -27.69 10.72 -15.91
C LEU A 41 -26.23 10.26 -15.89
N ALA A 42 -25.43 10.65 -16.89
CA ALA A 42 -24.01 10.32 -16.93
C ALA A 42 -23.24 10.97 -15.77
N ILE A 43 -23.56 12.22 -15.42
CA ILE A 43 -22.94 12.92 -14.28
C ILE A 43 -23.34 12.26 -12.97
N GLU A 44 -24.63 11.98 -12.75
CA GLU A 44 -25.13 11.31 -11.54
C GLU A 44 -24.51 9.92 -11.36
N HIS A 45 -24.36 9.17 -12.46
CA HIS A 45 -23.65 7.89 -12.43
C HIS A 45 -22.18 8.04 -12.02
N LEU A 46 -21.45 9.01 -12.58
CA LEU A 46 -20.06 9.27 -12.18
C LEU A 46 -19.95 9.71 -10.72
N VAL A 47 -20.91 10.52 -10.24
CA VAL A 47 -21.00 10.88 -8.82
C VAL A 47 -21.23 9.65 -7.95
N SER A 48 -22.16 8.77 -8.33
CA SER A 48 -22.39 7.50 -7.61
C SER A 48 -21.14 6.62 -7.57
N VAL A 49 -20.43 6.48 -8.69
CA VAL A 49 -19.15 5.74 -8.75
C VAL A 49 -18.12 6.38 -7.83
N ARG A 50 -18.00 7.72 -7.85
CA ARG A 50 -17.08 8.45 -6.97
C ARG A 50 -17.40 8.23 -5.49
N GLU A 51 -18.66 8.36 -5.09
CA GLU A 51 -19.08 8.14 -3.69
C GLU A 51 -18.82 6.70 -3.24
N ASN A 52 -19.11 5.71 -4.10
CA ASN A 52 -18.78 4.31 -3.81
C ASN A 52 -17.27 4.07 -3.66
N LYS A 53 -16.44 4.72 -4.48
CA LYS A 53 -14.97 4.64 -4.36
C LYS A 53 -14.47 5.31 -3.08
N LYS A 54 -15.02 6.48 -2.72
CA LYS A 54 -14.74 7.15 -1.45
C LYS A 54 -15.04 6.22 -0.27
N ALA A 55 -16.27 5.70 -0.20
CA ALA A 55 -16.68 4.80 0.87
C ALA A 55 -15.80 3.55 0.96
N ARG A 56 -15.38 2.99 -0.17
CA ARG A 56 -14.45 1.84 -0.19
C ARG A 56 -13.07 2.19 0.38
N ILE A 57 -12.55 3.38 0.09
CA ILE A 57 -11.26 3.84 0.64
C ILE A 57 -11.38 4.06 2.15
N GLU A 58 -12.43 4.73 2.60
CA GLU A 58 -12.70 4.93 4.04
C GLU A 58 -12.85 3.61 4.78
N HIS A 59 -13.60 2.67 4.20
CA HIS A 59 -13.76 1.33 4.76
C HIS A 59 -12.43 0.56 4.82
N TYR A 60 -11.62 0.63 3.76
CA TYR A 60 -10.30 0.00 3.73
C TYR A 60 -9.40 0.47 4.89
N PHE A 61 -9.29 1.78 5.11
CA PHE A 61 -8.51 2.31 6.23
C PHE A 61 -9.12 1.96 7.58
N THR A 62 -10.45 1.93 7.68
CA THR A 62 -11.13 1.47 8.90
C THR A 62 -10.82 0.01 9.20
N GLN A 63 -10.79 -0.87 8.19
CA GLN A 63 -10.41 -2.26 8.35
C GLN A 63 -8.96 -2.41 8.81
N ILE A 64 -8.02 -1.69 8.19
CA ILE A 64 -6.61 -1.67 8.62
C ILE A 64 -6.49 -1.22 10.07
N ASN A 65 -7.20 -0.15 10.45
CA ASN A 65 -7.18 0.35 11.82
C ASN A 65 -7.68 -0.73 12.81
N HIS A 66 -8.78 -1.42 12.50
CA HIS A 66 -9.27 -2.52 13.34
C HIS A 66 -8.29 -3.70 13.41
N GLN A 67 -7.62 -4.05 12.30
CA GLN A 67 -6.61 -5.11 12.28
C GLN A 67 -5.41 -4.75 13.16
N ILE A 68 -4.90 -3.52 13.07
CA ILE A 68 -3.79 -3.04 13.90
C ILE A 68 -4.18 -3.03 15.38
N LEU A 69 -5.38 -2.53 15.72
CA LEU A 69 -5.86 -2.52 17.10
C LEU A 69 -6.08 -3.93 17.66
N ALA A 70 -6.60 -4.85 16.84
CA ALA A 70 -6.75 -6.25 17.23
C ALA A 70 -5.40 -6.92 17.47
N LEU A 71 -4.42 -6.72 16.56
CA LEU A 71 -3.06 -7.24 16.70
C LEU A 71 -2.37 -6.65 17.93
N ALA A 72 -2.47 -5.34 18.17
CA ALA A 72 -1.87 -4.67 19.31
C ALA A 72 -2.45 -5.11 20.66
N ASN A 73 -3.72 -5.53 20.68
CA ASN A 73 -4.39 -6.07 21.88
C ASN A 73 -4.27 -7.61 21.99
N ASP A 74 -3.60 -8.27 21.04
CA ASP A 74 -3.36 -9.70 21.09
C ASP A 74 -2.34 -10.04 22.18
N ARG A 75 -2.64 -11.07 22.98
CA ARG A 75 -1.79 -11.46 24.11
C ARG A 75 -0.39 -11.87 23.67
N MET A 76 -0.27 -12.59 22.55
CA MET A 76 1.03 -13.00 22.00
C MET A 76 1.85 -11.79 21.60
N ILE A 77 1.24 -10.76 21.02
CA ILE A 77 1.95 -9.53 20.61
C ILE A 77 2.40 -8.71 21.82
N ILE A 78 1.58 -8.66 22.88
CA ILE A 78 1.97 -8.02 24.14
C ILE A 78 3.16 -8.74 24.77
N ASP A 79 3.12 -10.08 24.83
CA ASP A 79 4.22 -10.89 25.39
C ASP A 79 5.48 -10.75 24.50
N ALA A 80 5.34 -10.80 23.16
CA ALA A 80 6.43 -10.59 22.22
C ALA A 80 7.10 -9.22 22.37
N MET A 81 6.32 -8.15 22.59
CA MET A 81 6.87 -6.81 22.82
C MET A 81 7.76 -6.77 24.07
N THR A 82 7.32 -7.40 25.17
CA THR A 82 8.13 -7.50 26.40
C THR A 82 9.38 -8.34 26.18
N ASP A 83 9.23 -9.51 25.57
CA ASP A 83 10.33 -10.45 25.35
C ASP A 83 11.40 -9.89 24.40
N PHE A 84 11.00 -9.26 23.29
CA PHE A 84 11.96 -8.60 22.38
C PHE A 84 12.64 -7.40 23.03
N LYS A 85 11.92 -6.60 23.82
CA LYS A 85 12.51 -5.48 24.57
C LYS A 85 13.61 -5.98 25.53
N ASP A 86 13.35 -7.06 26.25
CA ASP A 86 14.34 -7.61 27.18
C ASP A 86 15.49 -8.32 26.45
N ALA A 87 15.23 -9.03 25.35
CA ALA A 87 16.27 -9.62 24.53
C ALA A 87 17.20 -8.56 23.91
N VAL A 88 16.66 -7.41 23.49
CA VAL A 88 17.49 -6.28 23.03
C VAL A 88 18.40 -5.76 24.16
N LYS A 89 17.89 -5.62 25.39
CA LYS A 89 18.75 -5.22 26.53
C LYS A 89 19.86 -6.24 26.81
N VAL A 90 19.60 -7.53 26.63
CA VAL A 90 20.62 -8.58 26.75
C VAL A 90 21.67 -8.41 25.65
N LEU A 91 21.28 -8.13 24.41
CA LEU A 91 22.25 -7.82 23.34
C LEU A 91 23.04 -6.54 23.63
N GLU A 92 22.43 -5.53 24.25
CA GLU A 92 23.11 -4.31 24.68
C GLU A 92 24.16 -4.59 25.76
N SER A 93 23.89 -5.48 26.73
CA SER A 93 24.86 -5.87 27.76
C SER A 93 25.98 -6.77 27.25
N GLU A 94 25.71 -7.56 26.20
CA GLU A 94 26.70 -8.43 25.54
C GLU A 94 27.48 -7.71 24.42
N SER A 95 27.15 -6.45 24.13
CA SER A 95 27.61 -5.71 22.95
C SER A 95 29.12 -5.60 22.81
N ASP A 96 29.85 -5.57 23.92
CA ASP A 96 31.33 -5.52 23.94
C ASP A 96 31.98 -6.80 23.39
N SER A 97 31.25 -7.92 23.39
CA SER A 97 31.74 -9.20 22.85
C SER A 97 31.59 -9.30 21.33
N PHE A 98 30.81 -8.40 20.71
CA PHE A 98 30.50 -8.49 19.28
C PHE A 98 31.65 -7.95 18.43
N ASN A 99 31.95 -8.64 17.34
CA ASN A 99 32.90 -8.15 16.33
C ASN A 99 32.22 -7.17 15.37
N VAL A 100 31.81 -6.01 15.89
CA VAL A 100 31.09 -4.96 15.15
C VAL A 100 31.83 -4.50 13.89
N PRO A 101 33.17 -4.31 13.88
CA PRO A 101 33.88 -3.93 12.66
C PRO A 101 33.71 -4.92 11.52
N VAL A 102 33.73 -6.22 11.81
CA VAL A 102 33.50 -7.27 10.80
C VAL A 102 32.05 -7.26 10.31
N MET A 103 31.09 -7.15 11.24
CA MET A 103 29.66 -7.09 10.89
C MET A 103 29.36 -5.87 10.00
N LYS A 104 29.83 -4.68 10.37
CA LYS A 104 29.66 -3.46 9.56
C LYS A 104 30.34 -3.57 8.19
N ASN A 105 31.50 -4.23 8.07
CA ASN A 105 32.13 -4.46 6.77
C ASN A 105 31.28 -5.37 5.87
N GLN A 106 30.67 -6.43 6.42
CA GLN A 106 29.79 -7.31 5.67
C GLN A 106 28.48 -6.60 5.25
N LEU A 107 27.91 -5.81 6.16
CA LEU A 107 26.75 -4.97 5.87
C LEU A 107 27.06 -3.95 4.78
N ASP A 108 28.25 -3.34 4.78
CA ASP A 108 28.66 -2.41 3.73
C ASP A 108 28.67 -3.04 2.35
N ARG A 109 29.22 -4.26 2.21
CA ARG A 109 29.19 -5.01 0.95
C ARG A 109 27.75 -5.30 0.51
N TYR A 110 26.88 -5.65 1.44
CA TYR A 110 25.47 -5.90 1.14
C TYR A 110 24.75 -4.62 0.68
N TYR A 111 24.90 -3.53 1.43
CA TYR A 111 24.21 -2.28 1.15
C TYR A 111 24.71 -1.63 -0.15
N SER A 112 26.03 -1.54 -0.35
CA SER A 112 26.64 -0.99 -1.57
C SER A 112 26.42 -1.88 -2.80
N GLY A 113 26.28 -3.19 -2.62
CA GLY A 113 26.07 -4.17 -3.68
C GLY A 113 24.59 -4.45 -4.00
N ALA A 114 24.08 -5.55 -3.42
CA ALA A 114 22.78 -6.11 -3.76
C ALA A 114 21.63 -5.13 -3.48
N PHE A 115 21.62 -4.50 -2.31
CA PHE A 115 20.59 -3.53 -1.93
C PHE A 115 20.59 -2.31 -2.85
N SER A 116 21.73 -1.64 -3.04
CA SER A 116 21.81 -0.44 -3.89
C SER A 116 21.42 -0.72 -5.34
N THR A 117 21.72 -1.92 -5.83
CA THR A 117 21.33 -2.34 -7.18
C THR A 117 19.82 -2.47 -7.31
N GLU A 118 19.17 -3.14 -6.37
CA GLU A 118 17.71 -3.26 -6.37
C GLU A 118 17.02 -1.91 -6.07
N TYR A 119 17.61 -1.08 -5.21
CA TYR A 119 17.15 0.27 -4.92
C TYR A 119 17.09 1.12 -6.19
N ARG A 120 18.16 1.16 -7.00
CA ARG A 120 18.17 1.89 -8.27
C ARG A 120 17.08 1.41 -9.22
N LYS A 121 16.89 0.09 -9.33
CA LYS A 121 15.87 -0.53 -10.18
C LYS A 121 14.46 -0.08 -9.79
N ARG A 122 14.17 0.01 -8.49
CA ARG A 122 12.84 0.42 -7.99
C ARG A 122 12.64 1.95 -7.94
N ASN A 123 13.72 2.73 -7.93
CA ASN A 123 13.66 4.17 -7.68
C ASN A 123 14.14 5.01 -8.88
N ARG A 124 13.84 4.58 -10.12
CA ARG A 124 14.17 5.33 -11.35
C ARG A 124 15.67 5.70 -11.42
N ASN A 125 16.54 4.74 -11.12
CA ASN A 125 18.01 4.89 -11.09
C ASN A 125 18.57 5.88 -10.05
N LYS A 126 17.78 6.32 -9.06
CA LYS A 126 18.31 7.10 -7.94
C LYS A 126 19.29 6.28 -7.10
N THR A 127 20.39 6.91 -6.70
CA THR A 127 21.37 6.33 -5.78
C THR A 127 21.00 6.60 -4.32
N VAL A 128 21.50 5.76 -3.42
CA VAL A 128 21.33 5.87 -1.97
C VAL A 128 22.72 5.92 -1.32
N ALA A 129 22.90 6.80 -0.33
CA ALA A 129 24.15 6.92 0.41
C ALA A 129 24.23 5.82 1.48
N THR A 130 24.79 4.67 1.12
CA THR A 130 24.80 3.47 1.99
C THR A 130 25.67 3.63 3.21
N SER A 131 26.77 4.39 3.13
CA SER A 131 27.62 4.70 4.27
C SER A 131 26.83 5.42 5.37
N GLY A 132 26.00 6.40 4.99
CA GLY A 132 25.16 7.12 5.95
C GLY A 132 24.12 6.23 6.65
N LEU A 133 23.66 5.15 6.01
CA LEU A 133 22.78 4.17 6.65
C LEU A 133 23.55 3.35 7.70
N LEU A 134 24.79 2.97 7.41
CA LEU A 134 25.64 2.17 8.31
C LEU A 134 26.16 2.98 9.51
N ASP A 135 26.44 4.26 9.29
CA ASP A 135 26.93 5.17 10.32
C ASP A 135 25.88 5.40 11.42
N GLN A 136 24.60 5.27 11.08
CA GLN A 136 23.47 5.38 12.02
C GLN A 136 23.22 4.10 12.83
N LEU A 137 23.85 2.97 12.48
CA LEU A 137 23.64 1.72 13.20
C LEU A 137 24.46 1.72 14.50
N ASP A 138 23.76 1.59 15.63
CA ASP A 138 24.36 1.17 16.89
C ASP A 138 24.85 -0.29 16.81
N THR A 139 25.55 -0.74 17.86
CA THR A 139 26.12 -2.09 17.93
C THR A 139 25.07 -3.18 17.77
N VAL A 140 23.93 -3.07 18.44
CA VAL A 140 22.87 -4.08 18.41
C VAL A 140 22.13 -4.06 17.07
N ALA A 141 21.92 -2.89 16.47
CA ALA A 141 21.36 -2.76 15.14
C ALA A 141 22.29 -3.38 14.08
N ALA A 142 23.60 -3.17 14.18
CA ALA A 142 24.57 -3.80 13.30
C ALA A 142 24.59 -5.33 13.47
N TYR A 143 24.52 -5.82 14.72
CA TYR A 143 24.41 -7.24 15.02
C TYR A 143 23.17 -7.88 14.40
N LEU A 144 21.98 -7.32 14.67
CA LEU A 144 20.71 -7.88 14.19
C LEU A 144 20.61 -7.79 12.66
N GLN A 145 20.99 -6.67 12.04
CA GLN A 145 20.97 -6.56 10.58
C GLN A 145 21.98 -7.51 9.93
N TYR A 146 23.14 -7.75 10.55
CA TYR A 146 24.08 -8.74 10.04
C TYR A 146 23.42 -10.12 9.98
N PHE A 147 22.82 -10.59 11.06
CA PHE A 147 22.21 -11.93 11.10
C PHE A 147 20.92 -12.04 10.27
N TYR A 148 20.01 -11.07 10.38
CA TYR A 148 18.67 -11.15 9.79
C TYR A 148 18.55 -10.57 8.38
N ILE A 149 19.49 -9.73 7.93
CA ILE A 149 19.48 -9.14 6.59
C ILE A 149 20.62 -9.69 5.75
N GLN A 150 21.87 -9.52 6.20
CA GLN A 150 23.04 -9.85 5.39
C GLN A 150 23.30 -11.36 5.34
N ASN A 151 23.31 -12.04 6.49
CA ASN A 151 23.53 -13.49 6.64
C ASN A 151 22.22 -14.29 6.56
N ASN A 152 21.22 -13.73 5.89
CA ASN A 152 19.94 -14.36 5.65
C ASN A 152 19.92 -14.92 4.22
N SER A 153 19.74 -16.24 4.10
CA SER A 153 19.77 -16.97 2.82
C SER A 153 18.61 -16.61 1.89
N TYR A 154 17.52 -16.04 2.41
CA TYR A 154 16.41 -15.59 1.59
C TYR A 154 16.76 -14.36 0.75
N PRO A 155 16.21 -14.22 -0.46
CA PRO A 155 16.48 -13.09 -1.34
C PRO A 155 15.89 -11.79 -0.78
N LEU A 156 16.40 -10.66 -1.26
CA LEU A 156 15.86 -9.34 -0.94
C LEU A 156 14.36 -9.27 -1.26
N GLY A 157 13.58 -8.79 -0.30
CA GLY A 157 12.12 -8.75 -0.37
C GLY A 157 11.42 -10.00 0.15
N ARG A 158 12.17 -11.01 0.62
CA ARG A 158 11.65 -12.19 1.33
C ARG A 158 12.46 -12.54 2.58
N LYS A 159 13.09 -11.55 3.21
CA LYS A 159 13.95 -11.75 4.39
C LYS A 159 13.17 -12.27 5.60
N ASN A 160 11.88 -11.94 5.68
CA ASN A 160 10.87 -12.51 6.58
C ASN A 160 10.64 -14.03 6.40
N GLY A 161 11.36 -14.74 5.53
CA GLY A 161 11.34 -16.21 5.51
C GLY A 161 12.20 -16.84 6.61
N LEU A 162 13.09 -16.07 7.25
CA LEU A 162 14.03 -16.57 8.23
C LEU A 162 13.39 -16.61 9.63
N ASN A 163 13.02 -17.79 10.11
CA ASN A 163 12.44 -17.91 11.45
C ASN A 163 13.45 -17.73 12.59
N THR A 164 14.72 -18.03 12.39
CA THR A 164 15.74 -17.94 13.43
C THR A 164 17.12 -17.76 12.80
N ALA A 165 17.96 -16.94 13.41
CA ALA A 165 19.37 -16.82 13.01
C ALA A 165 20.26 -17.79 13.81
N GLU A 166 21.38 -18.18 13.21
CA GLU A 166 22.40 -19.03 13.84
C GLU A 166 23.36 -18.21 14.71
N ASP A 167 22.82 -17.46 15.67
CA ASP A 167 23.56 -16.56 16.57
C ASP A 167 23.44 -16.95 18.06
N ASP A 168 22.65 -18.00 18.36
CA ASP A 168 22.29 -18.52 19.69
C ASP A 168 21.69 -17.50 20.65
N SER A 169 21.33 -16.30 20.17
CA SER A 169 20.88 -15.19 20.99
C SER A 169 19.48 -15.44 21.56
N LEU A 170 19.19 -14.80 22.71
CA LEU A 170 17.84 -14.79 23.24
C LEU A 170 16.84 -14.18 22.25
N TYR A 171 17.31 -13.19 21.47
CA TYR A 171 16.54 -12.59 20.39
C TYR A 171 16.09 -13.64 19.37
N SER A 172 17.00 -14.49 18.88
CA SER A 172 16.68 -15.51 17.89
C SER A 172 15.76 -16.62 18.40
N LYS A 173 15.76 -16.87 19.71
CA LYS A 173 14.79 -17.78 20.36
C LYS A 173 13.39 -17.18 20.34
N PHE A 174 13.24 -15.90 20.69
CA PHE A 174 11.94 -15.22 20.61
C PHE A 174 11.49 -14.97 19.18
N HIS A 175 12.42 -14.70 18.26
CA HIS A 175 12.12 -14.63 16.83
C HIS A 175 11.55 -15.97 16.35
N HIS A 176 12.19 -17.10 16.70
CA HIS A 176 11.67 -18.43 16.36
C HIS A 176 10.26 -18.69 16.91
N LEU A 177 9.98 -18.21 18.13
CA LEU A 177 8.70 -18.40 18.80
C LEU A 177 7.58 -17.55 18.18
N TYR A 178 7.81 -16.27 17.93
CA TYR A 178 6.77 -15.31 17.57
C TYR A 178 6.68 -15.00 16.07
N HIS A 179 7.80 -15.01 15.36
CA HIS A 179 7.85 -14.62 13.94
C HIS A 179 6.91 -15.43 13.04
N PRO A 180 6.76 -16.77 13.17
CA PRO A 180 5.85 -17.51 12.30
C PRO A 180 4.40 -17.00 12.36
N HIS A 181 3.94 -16.57 13.54
CA HIS A 181 2.60 -16.05 13.74
C HIS A 181 2.45 -14.61 13.24
N ILE A 182 3.46 -13.76 13.46
CA ILE A 182 3.48 -12.39 12.94
C ILE A 182 3.56 -12.41 11.40
N ASN A 183 4.37 -13.32 10.83
CA ASN A 183 4.50 -13.48 9.39
C ASN A 183 3.20 -14.02 8.75
N ASP A 184 2.51 -14.95 9.40
CA ASP A 184 1.18 -15.41 8.94
C ASP A 184 0.15 -14.27 8.90
N PHE A 185 0.16 -13.38 9.90
CA PHE A 185 -0.66 -12.16 9.89
C PHE A 185 -0.29 -11.24 8.72
N LEU A 186 1.00 -10.97 8.53
CA LEU A 186 1.52 -10.15 7.43
C LEU A 186 1.07 -10.70 6.06
N GLU A 187 1.24 -12.00 5.83
CA GLU A 187 0.90 -12.65 4.57
C GLU A 187 -0.61 -12.68 4.31
N LYS A 188 -1.42 -13.02 5.31
CA LYS A 188 -2.88 -13.13 5.16
C LYS A 188 -3.55 -11.80 4.88
N PHE A 189 -3.07 -10.72 5.51
CA PHE A 189 -3.65 -9.39 5.36
C PHE A 189 -2.91 -8.51 4.34
N GLY A 190 -1.82 -9.01 3.75
CA GLY A 190 -1.10 -8.34 2.68
C GLY A 190 -0.32 -7.12 3.14
N PHE A 191 0.17 -7.12 4.38
CA PHE A 191 1.07 -6.07 4.87
C PHE A 191 2.45 -6.22 4.23
N TYR A 192 3.12 -5.11 3.99
CA TYR A 192 4.52 -5.14 3.52
C TYR A 192 5.46 -5.55 4.66
N ASP A 193 5.18 -5.07 5.87
CA ASP A 193 6.01 -5.30 7.05
C ASP A 193 5.21 -5.07 8.34
N VAL A 194 5.68 -5.62 9.47
CA VAL A 194 5.14 -5.42 10.82
C VAL A 194 6.28 -5.09 11.76
N PHE A 195 6.22 -3.91 12.39
CA PHE A 195 7.22 -3.45 13.33
C PHE A 195 6.67 -3.45 14.75
N LEU A 196 7.46 -3.93 15.71
CA LEU A 196 7.20 -3.70 17.14
C LEU A 196 8.17 -2.62 17.62
N LEU A 197 7.61 -1.52 18.13
CA LEU A 197 8.35 -0.36 18.62
C LEU A 197 8.21 -0.27 20.14
N ASP A 198 9.35 -0.22 20.84
CA ASP A 198 9.38 0.09 22.26
C ASP A 198 8.94 1.56 22.45
N PRO A 199 7.81 1.82 23.15
CA PRO A 199 7.28 3.17 23.28
C PRO A 199 8.16 4.10 24.13
N ASP A 200 9.02 3.55 25.00
CA ASP A 200 9.87 4.34 25.89
C ASP A 200 11.11 4.89 25.16
N SER A 201 11.76 4.04 24.36
CA SER A 201 13.01 4.39 23.65
C SER A 201 12.78 4.80 22.19
N GLY A 202 11.62 4.48 21.60
CA GLY A 202 11.37 4.61 20.17
C GLY A 202 12.11 3.59 19.31
N ARG A 203 12.77 2.60 19.92
CA ARG A 203 13.54 1.55 19.23
C ARG A 203 12.60 0.54 18.58
N VAL A 204 12.86 0.20 17.32
CA VAL A 204 12.27 -0.99 16.70
C VAL A 204 12.92 -2.23 17.31
N VAL A 205 12.17 -3.01 18.06
CA VAL A 205 12.65 -4.24 18.71
C VAL A 205 12.39 -5.48 17.86
N TYR A 206 11.50 -5.39 16.87
CA TYR A 206 11.24 -6.46 15.91
C TYR A 206 10.84 -5.88 14.54
N SER A 207 11.33 -6.53 13.49
CA SER A 207 11.07 -6.26 12.07
C SER A 207 11.30 -7.52 11.25
#